data_AF-A0A1E5VX26-F1
#
_entry.id   AF-A0A1E5VX26-F1
#
_cell.length_a   1.000
_cell.length_b   1.000
_cell.length_c   1.000
_cell.angle_alpha   90.00
_cell.angle_beta   90.00
_cell.angle_gamma   90.00
#
_symmetry.space_group_name_H-M   'P 1'
#
loop_
_entity.id
_entity.type
_entity.pdbx_description
1 polymer ?
#
loop_
_entity_poly.entity_id
_entity_poly.type
_entity_poly.pdbx_seq_one_letter_code
_entity_poly.pdbx_strand_id
1 'polypeptide(L)'
;MEPPRQVKFLTYNIWSREVMVVRARMEAVGCLVRTQEVTPHIHRIFQSHDWWKWYTCSPVEEESIASGQHFCLLLSKLQTESFCRRPFANSSSRRCYLEARVNLGGGMKPIHVATAHLESPVPPSPMRCVERPTQAEHAVSAWTGRRTSCSATT
;
A
#
# COMPACT_ATOMS: atom_id res chain seq x y z
N MET A 1 -30.10 14.70 12.47
CA MET A 1 -29.60 14.34 11.12
C MET A 1 -28.30 13.60 11.35
N GLU A 2 -28.19 12.34 10.95
CA GLU A 2 -26.92 11.60 11.04
C GLU A 2 -25.87 12.27 10.14
N PRO A 3 -24.62 12.40 10.58
CA PRO A 3 -23.56 12.96 9.75
C PRO A 3 -23.37 12.09 8.48
N PRO A 4 -23.00 12.71 7.34
CA PRO A 4 -22.76 11.95 6.12
C PRO A 4 -21.62 10.95 6.33
N ARG A 5 -21.80 9.72 5.84
CA ARG A 5 -20.74 8.71 5.86
C ARG A 5 -19.54 9.21 5.06
N GLN A 6 -18.39 9.30 5.72
CA GLN A 6 -17.14 9.74 5.12
C GLN A 6 -16.10 8.63 5.15
N VAL A 7 -15.49 8.36 3.99
CA VAL A 7 -14.32 7.49 3.88
C VAL A 7 -13.09 8.39 3.78
N LYS A 8 -12.09 8.15 4.63
CA LYS A 8 -10.83 8.91 4.65
C LYS A 8 -9.71 8.05 4.10
N PHE A 9 -8.93 8.60 3.17
CA PHE A 9 -7.74 7.97 2.63
C PHE A 9 -6.51 8.75 3.08
N LEU A 10 -5.50 8.03 3.55
CA LEU A 10 -4.16 8.55 3.74
C LEU A 10 -3.22 7.84 2.77
N THR A 11 -2.11 8.46 2.39
CA THR A 11 -0.94 7.78 1.85
C THR A 11 0.28 8.46 2.43
N TYR A 12 1.20 7.69 3.00
CA TYR A 12 2.35 8.27 3.68
C TYR A 12 3.60 7.43 3.50
N ASN A 13 4.64 8.01 2.92
CA ASN A 13 5.97 7.40 2.92
C ASN A 13 6.60 7.63 4.30
N ILE A 14 6.80 6.56 5.07
CA ILE A 14 7.22 6.63 6.47
C ILE A 14 8.74 6.63 6.66
N TRP A 15 9.47 6.62 5.54
CA TRP A 15 10.93 6.62 5.44
C TRP A 15 11.61 5.41 6.11
N SER A 16 12.02 4.44 5.30
CA SER A 16 12.61 3.17 5.76
C SER A 16 13.93 3.28 6.54
N ARG A 17 14.53 4.47 6.67
CA ARG A 17 15.82 4.67 7.37
C ARG A 17 15.64 4.55 8.89
N GLU A 18 15.96 3.37 9.43
CA GLU A 18 15.74 3.03 10.83
C GLU A 18 16.76 3.63 11.82
N VAL A 19 17.96 3.96 11.35
CA VAL A 19 19.03 4.55 12.20
C VAL A 19 18.65 5.91 12.80
N MET A 20 17.55 6.52 12.34
CA MET A 20 17.07 7.82 12.80
C MET A 20 15.77 7.66 13.60
N VAL A 21 15.89 7.49 14.93
CA VAL A 21 14.79 7.53 15.91
C VAL A 21 13.52 6.74 15.50
N VAL A 22 13.72 5.54 14.93
CA VAL A 22 12.65 4.76 14.30
C VAL A 22 11.46 4.50 15.23
N ARG A 23 11.70 4.14 16.50
CA ARG A 23 10.63 3.84 17.47
C ARG A 23 9.73 5.06 17.72
N ALA A 24 10.31 6.19 18.09
CA ALA A 24 9.56 7.42 18.36
C ALA A 24 8.77 7.89 17.12
N ARG A 25 9.37 7.73 15.92
CA ARG A 25 8.67 8.03 14.67
C ARG A 25 7.51 7.09 14.41
N MET A 26 7.70 5.78 14.56
CA MET A 26 6.66 4.80 14.29
C MET A 26 5.52 4.87 15.31
N GLU A 27 5.82 5.25 16.56
CA GLU A 27 4.82 5.58 17.57
C GLU A 27 3.94 6.76 17.12
N ALA A 28 4.54 7.84 16.61
CA ALA A 28 3.79 8.98 16.07
C ALA A 28 3.00 8.62 14.80
N VAL A 29 3.59 7.82 13.91
CA VAL A 29 2.97 7.40 12.63
C VAL A 29 1.86 6.39 12.83
N GLY A 30 1.92 5.53 13.85
CA GLY A 30 0.87 4.55 14.15
C GLY A 30 -0.53 5.19 14.34
N CYS A 31 -0.58 6.49 14.62
CA CYS A 31 -1.81 7.26 14.71
C CYS A 31 -2.41 7.67 13.34
N LEU A 32 -1.71 7.49 12.22
CA LEU A 32 -2.02 8.00 10.87
C LEU A 32 -1.85 6.88 9.83
N VAL A 33 -2.92 6.26 9.28
CA VAL A 33 -2.73 4.95 8.62
C VAL A 33 -3.23 4.79 7.17
N ARG A 34 -2.28 4.88 6.22
CA ARG A 34 -1.89 3.94 5.11
C ARG A 34 -0.44 4.28 4.71
N THR A 35 0.47 3.31 4.52
CA THR A 35 1.93 3.59 4.55
C THR A 35 2.77 2.95 3.43
N GLN A 36 3.80 3.66 2.95
CA GLN A 36 4.84 3.22 2.01
C GLN A 36 6.22 3.23 2.69
N GLU A 37 7.16 2.38 2.24
CA GLU A 37 8.50 2.20 2.85
C GLU A 37 8.51 1.55 4.24
N VAL A 38 7.68 0.52 4.42
CA VAL A 38 7.67 -0.26 5.66
C VAL A 38 8.73 -1.36 5.57
N THR A 39 9.68 -1.39 6.51
CA THR A 39 10.64 -2.49 6.66
C THR A 39 10.05 -3.62 7.52
N PRO A 40 10.66 -4.80 7.56
CA PRO A 40 10.24 -5.86 8.47
C PRO A 40 10.29 -5.46 9.96
N HIS A 41 11.27 -4.64 10.38
CA HIS A 41 11.33 -4.14 11.76
C HIS A 41 10.22 -3.15 12.05
N ILE A 42 9.96 -2.18 11.16
CA ILE A 42 8.84 -1.24 11.31
C ILE A 42 7.49 -1.98 11.33
N HIS A 43 7.31 -2.99 10.48
CA HIS A 43 6.11 -3.83 10.49
C HIS A 43 5.90 -4.50 11.86
N ARG A 44 6.97 -5.05 12.48
CA ARG A 44 6.89 -5.60 13.84
C ARG A 44 6.56 -4.54 14.89
N ILE A 45 7.09 -3.33 14.76
CA ILE A 45 6.71 -2.20 15.65
C ILE A 45 5.21 -1.95 15.53
N PHE A 46 4.68 -1.80 14.30
CA PHE A 46 3.25 -1.60 14.08
C PHE A 46 2.40 -2.72 14.65
N GLN A 47 2.79 -3.99 14.45
CA GLN A 47 2.11 -5.16 15.02
C GLN A 47 2.06 -5.15 16.55
N SER A 48 3.01 -4.51 17.22
CA SER A 48 3.06 -4.43 18.69
C SER A 48 2.08 -3.40 19.28
N HIS A 49 1.51 -2.51 18.46
CA HIS A 49 0.58 -1.50 18.96
C HIS A 49 -0.85 -2.00 19.06
N ASP A 50 -1.56 -1.56 20.11
CA ASP A 50 -2.97 -1.91 20.35
C ASP A 50 -3.91 -1.56 19.19
N TRP A 51 -3.56 -0.55 18.38
CA TRP A 51 -4.40 -0.14 17.27
C TRP A 51 -4.36 -1.14 16.10
N TRP A 52 -3.32 -1.99 16.00
CA TRP A 52 -3.10 -2.89 14.88
C TRP A 52 -4.28 -3.84 14.64
N LYS A 53 -4.87 -4.37 15.72
CA LYS A 53 -6.01 -5.31 15.67
C LYS A 53 -7.27 -4.73 15.00
N TRP A 54 -7.37 -3.40 14.90
CA TRP A 54 -8.49 -2.73 14.25
C TRP A 54 -8.33 -2.60 12.74
N TYR A 55 -7.18 -2.98 12.18
CA TYR A 55 -6.89 -2.88 10.77
C TYR A 55 -6.71 -4.26 10.14
N THR A 56 -7.31 -4.46 8.97
CA THR A 56 -6.90 -5.52 8.05
C THR A 56 -5.67 -5.05 7.28
N CYS A 57 -4.66 -5.91 7.19
CA CYS A 57 -3.38 -5.62 6.54
C CYS A 57 -3.22 -6.43 5.25
N SER A 58 -2.68 -5.81 4.22
CA SER A 58 -2.23 -6.51 3.01
C SER A 58 -1.14 -7.54 3.33
N PRO A 59 -1.09 -8.70 2.65
CA PRO A 59 -0.01 -9.66 2.79
C PRO A 59 1.37 -9.04 2.55
N VAL A 60 2.34 -9.47 3.36
CA VAL A 60 3.77 -9.15 3.19
C VAL A 60 4.45 -10.38 2.62
N GLU A 61 5.25 -10.19 1.56
CA GLU A 61 5.99 -11.29 0.92
C GLU A 61 7.10 -11.79 1.85
N GLU A 62 7.18 -13.11 2.07
CA GLU A 62 8.19 -13.74 2.93
C GLU A 62 9.61 -13.36 2.53
N GLU A 63 9.86 -13.30 1.22
CA GLU A 63 11.13 -12.87 0.63
C GLU A 63 11.51 -11.43 1.01
N SER A 64 10.53 -10.52 1.19
CA SER A 64 10.79 -9.15 1.69
C SER A 64 11.13 -9.16 3.18
N ILE A 65 10.54 -10.07 3.95
CA ILE A 65 10.88 -10.27 5.36
C ILE A 65 12.30 -10.83 5.48
N ALA A 66 12.64 -11.82 4.65
CA ALA A 66 13.95 -12.47 4.65
C ALA A 66 15.08 -11.52 4.21
N SER A 67 14.85 -10.71 3.17
CA SER A 67 15.86 -9.79 2.63
C SER A 67 16.01 -8.49 3.43
N GLY A 68 15.09 -8.17 4.34
CA GLY A 68 15.08 -6.90 5.06
C GLY A 68 14.61 -5.70 4.22
N GLN A 69 14.18 -5.93 2.99
CA GLN A 69 13.78 -4.87 2.06
C GLN A 69 12.47 -4.21 2.47
N HIS A 70 12.36 -2.89 2.28
CA HIS A 70 11.12 -2.17 2.53
C HIS A 70 10.06 -2.43 1.46
N PHE A 71 8.80 -2.42 1.88
CA PHE A 71 7.62 -2.69 1.06
C PHE A 71 6.50 -1.68 1.31
N CYS A 72 5.43 -1.75 0.52
CA CYS A 72 4.20 -1.00 0.77
C CYS A 72 3.21 -1.82 1.60
N LEU A 73 2.46 -1.14 2.47
CA LEU A 73 1.37 -1.73 3.22
C LEU A 73 0.05 -0.99 2.96
N LEU A 74 -1.01 -1.77 2.75
CA LEU A 74 -2.37 -1.24 2.76
C LEU A 74 -3.05 -1.71 4.06
N LEU A 75 -3.52 -0.73 4.83
CA LEU A 75 -4.21 -0.92 6.10
C LEU A 75 -5.62 -0.35 5.97
N SER A 76 -6.63 -1.11 6.39
CA SER A 76 -8.04 -0.71 6.35
C SER A 76 -8.75 -1.07 7.65
N LYS A 77 -9.47 -0.09 8.25
CA LYS A 77 -10.42 -0.35 9.34
C LYS A 77 -11.73 -0.99 8.85
N LEU A 78 -12.02 -0.84 7.56
CA LEU A 78 -13.18 -1.42 6.93
C LEU A 78 -12.85 -2.84 6.45
N GLN A 79 -13.89 -3.69 6.40
CA GLN A 79 -13.75 -5.06 5.94
C GLN A 79 -13.16 -5.09 4.53
N THR A 80 -12.01 -5.76 4.41
CA THR A 80 -11.34 -5.94 3.12
C THR A 80 -11.67 -7.32 2.59
N GLU A 81 -12.20 -7.37 1.36
CA GLU A 81 -12.63 -8.62 0.71
C GLU A 81 -11.46 -9.34 0.06
N SER A 82 -10.54 -8.59 -0.56
CA SER A 82 -9.38 -9.15 -1.22
C SER A 82 -8.25 -8.13 -1.36
N PHE A 83 -7.04 -8.65 -1.51
CA PHE A 83 -5.84 -7.90 -1.88
C PHE A 83 -5.26 -8.46 -3.18
N CYS A 84 -4.63 -7.59 -3.97
CA CYS A 84 -3.85 -8.03 -5.13
C CYS A 84 -2.55 -7.23 -5.19
N ARG A 85 -1.44 -7.95 -5.30
CA ARG A 85 -0.10 -7.40 -5.48
C ARG A 85 0.38 -7.75 -6.89
N ARG A 86 0.92 -6.77 -7.60
CA ARG A 86 1.49 -6.93 -8.95
C ARG A 86 2.89 -6.33 -8.95
N PRO A 87 3.95 -7.15 -9.00
CA PRO A 87 5.31 -6.66 -9.11
C PRO A 87 5.51 -5.86 -10.40
N PHE A 88 6.36 -4.84 -10.36
CA PHE A 88 6.82 -4.16 -11.55
C PHE A 88 8.00 -4.95 -12.15
N ALA A 89 7.82 -5.47 -13.37
CA ALA A 89 8.82 -6.33 -14.03
C ALA A 89 10.18 -5.63 -14.22
N ASN A 90 10.18 -4.31 -14.37
CA ASN A 90 11.38 -3.49 -14.56
C ASN A 90 11.91 -2.88 -13.24
N SER A 91 11.50 -3.38 -12.07
CA SER A 91 11.96 -2.85 -10.79
C SER A 91 13.11 -3.65 -10.20
N SER A 92 14.26 -3.01 -10.02
CA SER A 92 15.37 -3.56 -9.25
C SER A 92 15.10 -3.53 -7.75
N SER A 93 14.31 -2.55 -7.29
CA SER A 93 13.96 -2.38 -5.87
C SER A 93 12.67 -3.10 -5.47
N ARG A 94 12.27 -4.13 -6.22
CA ARG A 94 11.10 -4.98 -5.98
C ARG A 94 9.82 -4.17 -5.73
N ARG A 95 9.68 -3.05 -6.43
CA ARG A 95 8.50 -2.18 -6.36
C ARG A 95 7.29 -2.91 -6.93
N CYS A 96 6.12 -2.59 -6.39
CA CYS A 96 4.87 -3.20 -6.83
C CYS A 96 3.70 -2.22 -6.79
N TYR A 97 2.68 -2.56 -7.56
CA TYR A 97 1.32 -2.09 -7.38
C TYR A 97 0.62 -2.99 -6.35
N LEU A 98 -0.07 -2.37 -5.39
CA LEU A 98 -0.84 -3.06 -4.35
C LEU A 98 -2.24 -2.47 -4.29
N GLU A 99 -3.24 -3.33 -4.27
CA GLU A 99 -4.63 -2.92 -4.18
C GLU A 99 -5.43 -3.78 -3.20
N ALA A 100 -6.55 -3.22 -2.79
CA ALA A 100 -7.54 -3.86 -1.94
C ALA A 100 -8.96 -3.54 -2.44
N ARG A 101 -9.84 -4.53 -2.34
CA ARG A 101 -11.28 -4.35 -2.48
C ARG A 101 -11.89 -4.23 -1.09
N VAL A 102 -12.49 -3.09 -0.78
CA VAL A 102 -12.97 -2.73 0.55
C VAL A 102 -14.48 -2.57 0.55
N ASN A 103 -15.14 -3.29 1.45
CA ASN A 103 -16.57 -3.21 1.67
C ASN A 103 -16.89 -2.03 2.60
N LEU A 104 -17.82 -1.16 2.17
CA LEU A 104 -18.22 0.02 2.93
C LEU A 104 -19.38 -0.26 3.90
N GLY A 105 -19.99 -1.45 3.82
CA GLY A 105 -21.16 -1.84 4.61
C GLY A 105 -22.45 -1.12 4.20
N GLY A 106 -23.56 -1.55 4.79
CA GLY A 106 -24.87 -0.90 4.63
C GLY A 106 -25.36 -0.78 3.19
N GLY A 107 -25.16 -1.83 2.38
CA GLY A 107 -25.62 -1.89 0.98
C GLY A 107 -24.84 -1.04 -0.02
N MET A 108 -23.77 -0.36 0.41
CA MET A 108 -22.94 0.46 -0.48
C MET A 108 -22.07 -0.41 -1.38
N LYS A 109 -21.85 0.03 -2.62
CA LYS A 109 -20.94 -0.66 -3.54
C LYS A 109 -19.52 -0.68 -2.95
N PRO A 110 -18.81 -1.82 -3.00
CA PRO A 110 -17.43 -1.88 -2.57
C PRO A 110 -16.55 -0.92 -3.37
N ILE A 111 -15.58 -0.33 -2.69
CA ILE A 111 -14.56 0.51 -3.33
C ILE A 111 -13.31 -0.32 -3.58
N HIS A 112 -12.61 0.01 -4.66
CA HIS A 112 -11.26 -0.48 -4.88
C HIS A 112 -10.30 0.62 -4.44
N VAL A 113 -9.17 0.22 -3.91
CA VAL A 113 -8.18 1.15 -3.39
C VAL A 113 -6.81 0.63 -3.77
N ALA A 114 -6.06 1.39 -4.55
CA ALA A 114 -4.71 1.04 -4.95
C ALA A 114 -3.66 1.98 -4.35
N THR A 115 -2.44 1.50 -4.26
CA THR A 115 -1.23 2.29 -3.97
C THR A 115 -0.04 1.64 -4.68
N ALA A 116 0.93 2.46 -5.05
CA ALA A 116 2.19 2.00 -5.60
C ALA A 116 3.31 2.90 -5.08
N HIS A 117 4.47 2.31 -4.84
CA HIS A 117 5.71 3.06 -4.67
C HIS A 117 6.57 2.72 -5.88
N LEU A 118 6.72 3.68 -6.80
CA LEU A 118 7.50 3.52 -8.03
C LEU A 118 9.00 3.47 -7.72
N GLU A 119 9.80 3.14 -8.72
CA GLU A 119 11.26 3.15 -8.60
C GLU A 119 11.75 4.52 -8.12
N SER A 120 12.68 4.51 -7.16
CA SER A 120 13.15 5.75 -6.55
C SER A 120 14.18 6.41 -7.46
N PRO A 121 14.13 7.74 -7.67
CA PRO A 121 15.24 8.45 -8.27
C PRO A 121 16.43 8.41 -7.33
N VAL A 122 17.64 8.20 -7.85
CA VAL A 122 18.89 8.23 -7.08
C VAL A 122 19.83 9.29 -7.69
N PRO A 123 19.72 10.57 -7.28
CA PRO A 123 20.64 11.60 -7.76
C PRO A 123 22.09 11.32 -7.33
N PRO A 124 23.10 11.65 -8.16
CA PRO A 124 22.99 12.35 -9.44
C PRO A 124 22.60 11.47 -10.64
N SER A 125 22.65 10.14 -10.53
CA SER A 125 22.13 9.19 -11.53
C SER A 125 22.01 7.79 -10.90
N PRO A 126 20.98 6.98 -11.22
CA PRO A 126 19.90 7.19 -12.21
C PRO A 126 18.59 7.76 -11.63
N MET A 127 17.97 8.68 -12.38
CA MET A 127 16.65 9.27 -12.07
C MET A 127 15.47 8.34 -12.39
N ARG A 128 15.74 7.19 -13.02
CA ARG A 128 14.77 6.13 -13.37
C ARG A 128 13.63 6.64 -14.25
N CYS A 129 13.98 7.48 -15.23
CA CYS A 129 13.03 8.16 -16.12
C CYS A 129 12.33 7.20 -17.10
N VAL A 130 12.84 5.99 -17.29
CA VAL A 130 12.18 4.95 -18.09
C VAL A 130 11.31 4.09 -17.18
N GLU A 131 11.85 3.64 -16.06
CA GLU A 131 11.16 2.70 -15.17
C GLU A 131 9.90 3.33 -14.57
N ARG A 132 10.00 4.56 -14.07
CA ARG A 132 8.90 5.20 -13.34
C ARG A 132 7.65 5.45 -14.20
N PRO A 133 7.74 6.02 -15.42
CA PRO A 133 6.57 6.14 -16.30
C PRO A 133 5.97 4.78 -16.65
N THR A 134 6.78 3.81 -17.06
CA THR A 134 6.28 2.46 -17.38
C THR A 134 5.58 1.80 -16.20
N GLN A 135 6.08 1.98 -14.97
CA GLN A 135 5.44 1.48 -13.76
C GLN A 135 4.13 2.20 -13.45
N ALA A 136 4.07 3.53 -13.65
CA ALA A 136 2.85 4.30 -13.49
C ALA A 136 1.78 3.86 -14.52
N GLU A 137 2.16 3.68 -15.77
CA GLU A 137 1.30 3.16 -16.83
C GLU A 137 0.81 1.74 -16.50
N HIS A 138 1.69 0.86 -16.04
CA HIS A 138 1.30 -0.49 -15.61
C HIS A 138 0.28 -0.44 -14.46
N ALA A 139 0.47 0.44 -13.47
CA ALA A 139 -0.47 0.61 -12.36
C ALA A 139 -1.86 1.10 -12.84
N VAL A 140 -1.89 2.07 -13.76
CA VAL A 140 -3.15 2.57 -14.34
C VAL A 140 -3.83 1.50 -15.19
N SER A 141 -3.09 0.78 -16.03
CA SER A 141 -3.60 -0.31 -16.86
C SER A 141 -4.14 -1.48 -16.03
N ALA A 142 -3.44 -1.84 -14.94
CA ALA A 142 -3.90 -2.87 -14.01
C ALA A 142 -5.21 -2.49 -13.32
N TRP A 143 -5.42 -1.19 -13.08
CA TRP A 143 -6.66 -0.66 -12.52
C TRP A 143 -7.80 -0.61 -13.55
N THR A 144 -7.55 -0.09 -14.75
CA THR A 144 -8.57 0.07 -15.80
C THR A 144 -8.96 -1.24 -16.45
N GLY A 145 -8.04 -2.20 -16.60
CA GLY A 145 -8.29 -3.54 -17.15
C GLY A 145 -9.27 -4.40 -16.33
N ARG A 146 -9.59 -4.01 -15.09
CA ARG A 146 -10.68 -4.62 -14.31
C ARG A 146 -12.07 -4.14 -14.73
N ARG A 147 -12.17 -2.97 -15.35
CA ARG A 147 -13.46 -2.43 -15.80
C ARG A 147 -13.95 -3.15 -17.05
N THR A 148 -13.05 -3.73 -17.84
CA THR A 148 -13.39 -4.46 -19.08
C THR A 148 -13.78 -5.92 -18.85
N SER A 149 -13.50 -6.50 -17.68
CA SER A 149 -13.98 -7.83 -17.29
C SER A 149 -15.38 -7.83 -16.66
N CYS A 150 -16.06 -6.68 -16.62
CA CYS A 150 -17.47 -6.57 -16.24
C CYS A 150 -18.34 -6.30 -17.48
N SER A 151 -18.31 -7.20 -18.47
CA SER A 151 -19.44 -7.37 -19.37
C SER A 151 -20.50 -8.21 -18.66
N ALA A 152 -21.70 -7.64 -18.58
CA ALA A 152 -22.87 -8.22 -17.94
C ALA A 152 -23.15 -9.64 -18.46
N THR A 153 -23.32 -10.59 -17.54
CA THR A 153 -24.10 -11.79 -17.83
C THR A 153 -25.51 -11.48 -17.38
N THR A 154 -26.39 -11.26 -18.36
CA THR A 154 -27.84 -11.26 -18.21
C THR A 154 -28.33 -12.69 -18.00
#